data_AF-A0A351MGP8-F1
#
_entry.id   AF-A0A351MGP8-F1
#
_cell.length_a   1.000
_cell.length_b   1.000
_cell.length_c   1.000
_cell.angle_alpha   90.00
_cell.angle_beta   90.00
_cell.angle_gamma   90.00
#
_symmetry.space_group_name_H-M   'P 1'
#
loop_
_entity.id
_entity.type
_entity.pdbx_description
1 polymer ?
#
loop_
_entity_poly.entity_id
_entity_poly.type
_entity_poly.pdbx_seq_one_letter_code
_entity_poly.pdbx_strand_id
1 'polypeptide(L)'
;MAVVDTRPVQRLRGIRQLGASHLVYPSAMHTRFEHSLGTAWLAKRLLAELAARGTPLPAEDEVAVPLAALLHDVTHWPFGHTFEDERRLFVRHDEDEERLARYLAEL
;
A
#
# COMPACT_ATOMS: atom_id res chain seq x y z
N MET A 1 -9.15 10.59 -8.21
CA MET A 1 -8.55 10.17 -6.92
C MET A 1 -9.58 9.63 -5.93
N ALA A 2 -10.77 9.18 -6.37
CA ALA A 2 -11.81 8.67 -5.47
C ALA A 2 -11.34 7.50 -4.58
N VAL A 3 -10.49 6.62 -5.09
CA VAL A 3 -9.95 5.45 -4.36
C VAL A 3 -9.17 5.85 -3.09
N VAL A 4 -8.49 7.00 -3.07
CA VAL A 4 -7.74 7.45 -1.88
C VAL A 4 -8.66 7.75 -0.71
N ASP A 5 -9.88 8.22 -1.00
CA ASP A 5 -10.85 8.65 0.00
C ASP A 5 -11.76 7.51 0.50
N THR A 6 -11.54 6.28 0.01
CA THR A 6 -12.30 5.11 0.44
C THR A 6 -11.88 4.66 1.84
N ARG A 7 -12.79 3.98 2.53
CA ARG A 7 -12.55 3.48 3.89
C ARG A 7 -11.34 2.53 3.98
N PRO A 8 -11.11 1.57 3.05
CA PRO A 8 -9.92 0.72 3.09
C PRO A 8 -8.60 1.50 3.07
N VAL A 9 -8.50 2.53 2.23
CA VAL A 9 -7.27 3.33 2.12
C VAL A 9 -7.13 4.27 3.32
N GLN A 10 -8.20 4.96 3.73
CA GLN A 10 -8.16 5.87 4.88
C GLN A 10 -7.82 5.15 6.20
N ARG A 11 -8.20 3.88 6.35
CA ARG A 11 -7.81 3.03 7.50
C ARG A 11 -6.30 2.98 7.69
N LEU A 12 -5.51 3.03 6.62
CA LEU A 12 -4.05 2.95 6.68
C LEU A 12 -3.41 4.08 7.49
N ARG A 13 -4.12 5.20 7.74
CA ARG A 13 -3.67 6.29 8.62
C ARG A 13 -3.51 5.85 10.07
N GLY A 14 -4.25 4.82 10.49
CA GLY A 14 -4.14 4.24 11.84
C GLY A 14 -3.06 3.17 11.96
N ILE A 15 -2.34 2.84 10.89
CA ILE A 15 -1.41 1.71 10.84
C ILE A 15 -0.01 2.24 10.60
N ARG A 16 0.86 2.08 11.60
CA ARG A 16 2.28 2.45 11.48
C ARG A 16 2.98 1.55 10.47
N GLN A 17 3.86 2.13 9.66
CA GLN A 17 4.66 1.38 8.70
C GLN A 17 5.58 0.39 9.41
N LEU A 18 6.28 0.85 10.46
CA LEU A 18 7.34 0.10 11.15
C LEU A 18 6.91 -0.48 12.50
N GLY A 19 5.61 -0.72 12.70
CA GLY A 19 5.08 -1.34 13.91
C GLY A 19 5.56 -0.69 15.22
N ALA A 20 6.21 -1.48 16.08
CA ALA A 20 6.69 -1.05 17.39
C ALA A 20 8.01 -0.24 17.35
N SER A 21 8.61 -0.04 16.18
CA SER A 21 9.91 0.64 16.04
C SER A 21 9.92 2.05 16.62
N HIS A 22 8.77 2.73 16.68
CA HIS A 22 8.62 4.04 17.31
C HIS A 22 8.97 4.08 18.81
N LEU A 23 9.00 2.92 19.49
CA LEU A 23 9.43 2.80 20.89
C LEU A 23 10.95 2.93 21.05
N VAL A 24 11.73 2.69 19.99
CA VAL A 24 13.19 2.83 19.97
C VAL A 24 13.61 4.06 19.16
N TYR A 25 12.91 4.32 18.05
CA TYR A 25 13.13 5.44 17.14
C TYR A 25 11.90 6.36 17.13
N PRO A 26 11.81 7.37 18.01
CA PRO A 26 10.59 8.17 18.18
C PRO A 26 10.08 8.89 16.92
N SER A 27 10.93 9.07 15.90
CA SER A 27 10.55 9.65 14.61
C SER A 27 9.93 8.65 13.63
N ALA A 28 9.95 7.35 13.91
CA ALA A 28 9.35 6.29 13.08
C ALA A 28 7.81 6.25 13.23
N MET A 29 7.17 7.42 13.06
CA MET A 29 5.75 7.65 13.27
C MET A 29 4.91 7.50 12.00
N HIS A 30 5.57 7.41 10.85
CA HIS A 30 4.92 7.28 9.57
C HIS A 30 4.04 6.03 9.48
N THR A 31 3.01 6.15 8.66
CA THR A 31 1.87 5.26 8.49
C THR A 31 1.93 4.60 7.13
N ARG A 32 1.17 3.51 6.97
CA ARG A 32 1.02 2.87 5.66
C ARG A 32 0.33 3.78 4.64
N PHE A 33 -0.48 4.72 5.11
CA PHE A 33 -1.15 5.68 4.24
C PHE A 33 -0.17 6.57 3.47
N GLU A 34 0.80 7.18 4.17
CA GLU A 34 1.78 8.05 3.50
C GLU A 34 2.76 7.25 2.63
N HIS A 35 3.11 6.03 3.03
CA HIS A 35 3.87 5.08 2.22
C HIS A 35 3.13 4.73 0.91
N SER A 36 1.86 4.34 0.99
CA SER A 36 1.01 4.02 -0.18
C SER A 36 0.86 5.22 -1.12
N LEU A 37 0.64 6.43 -0.59
CA LEU A 37 0.58 7.64 -1.42
C LEU A 37 1.91 7.93 -2.10
N GLY A 38 3.02 7.83 -1.37
CA GLY A 38 4.37 8.02 -1.91
C GLY A 38 4.69 7.02 -3.02
N THR A 39 4.35 5.75 -2.81
CA THR A 39 4.55 4.66 -3.77
C THR A 39 3.75 4.90 -5.05
N ALA A 40 2.47 5.27 -4.93
CA ALA A 40 1.62 5.61 -6.08
C ALA A 40 2.14 6.83 -6.86
N TRP A 41 2.65 7.85 -6.16
CA TRP A 41 3.26 9.01 -6.80
C TRP A 41 4.55 8.66 -7.54
N LEU A 42 5.43 7.86 -6.94
CA LEU A 42 6.66 7.38 -7.58
C LEU A 42 6.33 6.51 -8.81
N ALA A 43 5.32 5.64 -8.72
CA ALA A 43 4.86 4.83 -9.84
C ALA A 43 4.45 5.71 -11.04
N LYS A 44 3.64 6.75 -10.82
CA LYS A 44 3.28 7.71 -11.90
C LYS A 44 4.49 8.39 -12.52
N ARG A 45 5.46 8.81 -11.69
CA ARG A 45 6.68 9.45 -12.18
C ARG A 45 7.54 8.50 -13.01
N LEU A 46 7.64 7.24 -12.59
CA LEU A 46 8.37 6.21 -13.32
C LEU A 46 7.74 5.96 -14.69
N LEU A 47 6.41 5.82 -14.76
CA LEU A 47 5.71 5.61 -16.02
C LEU A 47 5.90 6.81 -16.98
N ALA A 48 5.82 8.03 -16.46
CA ALA A 48 6.08 9.23 -17.25
C ALA A 48 7.52 9.28 -17.80
N GLU A 49 8.51 8.88 -16.99
CA GLU A 49 9.90 8.80 -17.42
C GLU A 49 10.13 7.71 -18.48
N LEU A 50 9.49 6.54 -18.34
CA LEU A 50 9.54 5.47 -19.33
C LEU A 50 8.95 5.91 -20.67
N ALA A 51 7.80 6.58 -20.65
CA ALA A 51 7.19 7.15 -21.84
C ALA A 51 8.10 8.20 -22.50
N ALA A 52 8.71 9.09 -21.72
CA ALA A 52 9.65 10.10 -22.22
C ALA A 52 10.91 9.49 -22.88
N ARG A 53 11.31 8.28 -22.45
CA ARG A 53 12.43 7.52 -23.03
C ARG A 53 12.03 6.66 -24.24
N GLY A 54 10.79 6.77 -24.72
CA GLY A 54 10.30 6.01 -25.86
C GLY A 54 9.84 4.59 -25.51
N THR A 55 9.52 4.33 -24.24
CA THR A 55 8.94 3.06 -23.77
C THR A 55 7.60 3.33 -23.07
N PRO A 56 6.58 3.87 -23.78
CA PRO A 56 5.26 4.06 -23.20
C PRO A 56 4.61 2.69 -22.91
N LEU A 57 3.83 2.63 -21.84
CA LEU A 57 2.99 1.48 -21.54
C LEU A 57 1.59 1.65 -22.15
N PRO A 58 0.80 0.57 -22.25
CA PRO A 58 -0.62 0.66 -22.58
C PRO A 58 -1.36 1.64 -21.67
N ALA A 59 -2.38 2.33 -22.19
CA ALA A 59 -3.10 3.37 -21.45
C ALA A 59 -3.79 2.82 -20.18
N GLU A 60 -4.20 1.55 -20.22
CA GLU A 60 -4.72 0.84 -19.05
C GLU A 60 -3.68 0.73 -17.93
N ASP A 61 -2.42 0.51 -18.25
CA ASP A 61 -1.33 0.35 -17.29
C ASP A 61 -0.91 1.68 -16.67
N GLU A 62 -1.06 2.79 -17.40
CA GLU A 62 -0.86 4.14 -16.85
C GLU A 62 -1.78 4.44 -15.66
N VAL A 63 -2.95 3.78 -15.60
CA VAL A 63 -3.91 3.89 -14.51
C VAL A 63 -3.77 2.72 -13.52
N ALA A 64 -3.64 1.50 -14.02
CA ALA A 64 -3.60 0.30 -13.20
C ALA A 64 -2.36 0.23 -12.31
N VAL A 65 -1.18 0.59 -12.83
CA VAL A 65 0.07 0.51 -12.06
C VAL A 65 0.07 1.46 -10.86
N PRO A 66 -0.28 2.76 -10.98
CA PRO A 66 -0.38 3.63 -9.81
C PRO A 66 -1.48 3.22 -8.82
N LEU A 67 -2.58 2.64 -9.29
CA LEU A 67 -3.64 2.12 -8.42
C LEU A 67 -3.17 0.88 -7.66
N ALA A 68 -2.50 -0.06 -8.33
CA ALA A 68 -1.90 -1.22 -7.68
C ALA A 68 -0.84 -0.79 -6.65
N ALA A 69 0.00 0.19 -7.01
CA ALA A 69 0.98 0.79 -6.11
C ALA A 69 0.33 1.47 -4.88
N LEU A 70 -0.82 2.13 -5.05
CA LEU A 70 -1.58 2.70 -3.92
C LEU A 70 -2.11 1.59 -2.99
N LEU A 71 -2.61 0.51 -3.57
CA LEU A 71 -3.35 -0.54 -2.86
C LEU A 71 -2.48 -1.70 -2.37
N HIS A 72 -1.19 -1.80 -2.77
CA HIS A 72 -0.35 -2.96 -2.46
C HIS A 72 -0.28 -3.31 -0.97
N ASP A 73 -0.37 -2.29 -0.11
CA ASP A 73 -0.28 -2.41 1.35
C ASP A 73 -1.66 -2.39 2.06
N VAL A 74 -2.77 -2.42 1.31
CA VAL A 74 -4.13 -2.24 1.87
C VAL A 74 -4.53 -3.35 2.84
N THR A 75 -3.99 -4.56 2.65
CA THR A 75 -4.30 -5.76 3.44
C THR A 75 -3.60 -5.80 4.79
N HIS A 76 -2.66 -4.90 5.06
CA HIS A 76 -1.92 -4.91 6.31
C HIS A 76 -2.80 -4.66 7.53
N TRP A 77 -2.50 -5.41 8.59
CA TRP A 77 -2.99 -5.18 9.94
C TRP A 77 -1.99 -4.39 10.78
N PRO A 78 -2.44 -3.70 11.85
CA PRO A 78 -1.55 -3.17 12.86
C PRO A 78 -0.59 -4.26 13.36
N PHE A 79 0.71 -3.99 13.31
CA PHE A 79 1.76 -4.95 13.65
C PHE A 79 1.73 -6.25 12.81
N GLY A 80 1.24 -6.18 11.56
CA GLY A 80 1.14 -7.32 10.64
C GLY A 80 2.41 -8.15 10.55
N HIS A 81 3.58 -7.54 10.30
CA HIS A 81 4.85 -8.28 10.24
C HIS A 81 5.15 -9.09 11.52
N THR A 82 4.80 -8.55 12.69
CA THR A 82 4.96 -9.28 13.95
C THR A 82 3.97 -10.44 14.05
N PHE A 83 2.68 -10.21 13.81
CA PHE A 83 1.68 -11.26 14.02
C PHE A 83 1.62 -12.31 12.90
N GLU A 84 1.86 -11.90 11.66
CA GLU A 84 1.74 -12.72 10.45
C GLU A 84 3.07 -13.36 10.05
N ASP A 85 4.17 -12.60 10.00
CA ASP A 85 5.45 -13.11 9.47
C ASP A 85 6.31 -13.74 10.58
N GLU A 86 6.53 -13.01 11.68
CA GLU A 86 7.42 -13.43 12.78
C GLU A 86 6.75 -14.47 13.68
N ARG A 87 5.52 -14.21 14.13
CA ARG A 87 4.78 -15.06 15.06
C ARG A 87 3.88 -16.07 14.37
N ARG A 88 3.57 -15.87 13.08
CA ARG A 88 2.74 -16.76 12.26
C ARG A 88 1.42 -17.15 12.92
N LEU A 89 0.80 -16.19 13.60
CA LEU A 89 -0.51 -16.35 14.23
C LEU A 89 -1.66 -16.19 13.22
N PHE A 90 -1.42 -15.45 12.14
CA PHE A 90 -2.38 -15.20 11.07
C PHE A 90 -1.72 -15.40 9.70
N VAL A 91 -2.54 -15.53 8.65
CA VAL A 91 -2.09 -15.59 7.26
C VAL A 91 -1.41 -14.28 6.89
N ARG A 92 -0.38 -14.35 6.04
CA ARG A 92 0.36 -13.18 5.58
C ARG A 92 -0.51 -12.26 4.73
N HIS A 93 -0.36 -10.96 4.95
CA HIS A 93 -1.05 -9.89 4.23
C HIS A 93 -0.95 -9.98 2.70
N ASP A 94 0.12 -10.60 2.15
CA ASP A 94 0.35 -10.78 0.72
C ASP A 94 -0.13 -12.15 0.18
N GLU A 95 -0.61 -13.04 1.05
CA GLU A 95 -1.10 -14.38 0.69
C GLU A 95 -2.61 -14.56 0.93
N ASP A 96 -3.27 -13.61 1.61
CA ASP A 96 -4.67 -13.68 1.98
C ASP A 96 -5.59 -13.03 0.92
N GLU A 97 -5.95 -13.83 -0.08
CA GLU A 97 -6.81 -13.42 -1.20
C GLU A 97 -8.21 -12.98 -0.73
N GLU A 98 -8.77 -13.63 0.29
CA GLU A 98 -10.10 -13.26 0.82
C GLU A 98 -10.08 -11.87 1.46
N ARG A 99 -9.03 -11.57 2.22
CA ARG A 99 -8.83 -10.24 2.83
C ARG A 99 -8.61 -9.17 1.76
N LEU A 100 -7.86 -9.47 0.71
CA LEU A 100 -7.71 -8.56 -0.43
C LEU A 100 -9.07 -8.31 -1.09
N ALA A 101 -9.79 -9.37 -1.47
CA ALA A 101 -11.10 -9.27 -2.12
C ALA A 101 -12.10 -8.45 -1.30
N ARG A 102 -12.10 -8.63 0.02
CA ARG A 102 -12.94 -7.85 0.94
C ARG A 102 -12.65 -6.36 0.87
N TYR A 103 -11.37 -5.95 0.90
CA TYR A 103 -11.03 -4.54 0.81
C TYR A 103 -11.33 -3.96 -0.57
N LEU A 104 -11.12 -4.73 -1.64
CA LEU A 104 -11.45 -4.31 -3.01
C LEU A 104 -12.96 -4.11 -3.19
N ALA A 105 -13.81 -4.89 -2.52
CA ALA A 105 -15.26 -4.72 -2.56
C ALA A 105 -15.78 -3.45 -1.85
N GLU A 106 -14.94 -2.79 -1.05
CA GLU A 106 -15.22 -1.53 -0.36
C GLU A 106 -14.63 -0.29 -1.09
N LEU A 107 -14.00 -0.48 -2.26
CA LEU A 107 -13.45 0.60 -3.10
C LEU A 107 -14.50 1.19 -4.04
#